data_AF-A0A348YA18-F1
#
_entry.id   AF-A0A348YA18-F1
#
_cell.length_a   1.000
_cell.length_b   1.000
_cell.length_c   1.000
_cell.angle_alpha   90.00
_cell.angle_beta   90.00
_cell.angle_gamma   90.00
#
_symmetry.space_group_name_H-M   'P 1'
#
loop_
_entity.id
_entity.type
_entity.pdbx_description
1 polymer ?
#
loop_
_entity_poly.entity_id
_entity_poly.type
_entity_poly.pdbx_seq_one_letter_code
_entity_poly.pdbx_strand_id
1 'polypeptide(L)'
;MDFTTYWQYSDTVTRALFFLLLFLSIVSWVTGIIRVLQSRKLVTTVADDLSQQMQEKRSDLSVADAATRRLITEQTLLKHIGRYRFASERGLPILGTTAAIAPFIGLFGTVWGIFHALRNIGMSGQAGLGQVA
;
A
#
# COMPACT_ATOMS: atom_id res chain seq x y z
N MET A 1 2.14 -30.16 -20.74
CA MET A 1 2.01 -29.87 -19.29
C MET A 1 1.14 -28.64 -19.18
N ASP A 2 -0.18 -28.80 -19.14
CA ASP A 2 -1.10 -27.67 -19.08
C ASP A 2 -1.17 -27.12 -17.65
N PHE A 3 -1.24 -25.80 -17.52
CA PHE A 3 -1.44 -25.11 -16.24
C PHE A 3 -2.71 -25.62 -15.51
N THR A 4 -3.71 -26.05 -16.28
CA THR A 4 -4.96 -26.64 -15.77
C THR A 4 -4.70 -27.95 -15.01
N THR A 5 -3.74 -28.78 -15.46
CA THR A 5 -3.36 -30.02 -14.78
C THR A 5 -2.74 -29.74 -13.40
N TYR A 6 -1.82 -28.76 -13.30
CA TYR A 6 -1.22 -28.38 -12.02
C TYR A 6 -2.23 -27.76 -11.04
N TRP A 7 -3.16 -26.95 -11.55
CA TRP A 7 -4.20 -26.35 -10.73
C TRP A 7 -5.14 -27.41 -10.12
N GLN A 8 -5.42 -28.48 -10.86
CA GLN A 8 -6.32 -29.55 -10.44
C GLN A 8 -5.74 -30.38 -9.27
N TYR A 9 -4.42 -30.58 -9.23
CA TYR A 9 -3.70 -31.23 -8.12
C TYR A 9 -3.34 -30.29 -6.95
N SER A 10 -3.60 -28.99 -7.07
CA SER A 10 -3.24 -28.00 -6.05
C SER A 10 -4.18 -28.03 -4.85
N ASP A 11 -3.61 -28.16 -3.65
CA ASP A 11 -4.33 -28.14 -2.38
C ASP A 11 -5.06 -26.82 -2.10
N THR A 12 -6.09 -26.89 -1.26
CA THR A 12 -6.92 -25.74 -0.82
C THR A 12 -6.08 -24.58 -0.28
N VAL A 13 -5.00 -24.87 0.44
CA VAL A 13 -4.09 -23.86 1.00
C VAL A 13 -3.35 -23.11 -0.09
N THR A 14 -2.77 -23.84 -1.07
CA THR A 14 -2.05 -23.24 -2.19
C THR A 14 -2.96 -22.36 -3.04
N ARG A 15 -4.19 -22.80 -3.29
CA ARG A 15 -5.21 -21.97 -3.98
C ARG A 15 -5.57 -20.72 -3.18
N ALA A 16 -5.75 -20.84 -1.86
CA ALA A 16 -6.04 -19.70 -0.99
C ALA A 16 -4.90 -18.67 -0.98
N LEU A 17 -3.64 -19.12 -0.88
CA LEU A 17 -2.47 -18.25 -0.94
C LEU A 17 -2.35 -17.51 -2.28
N PHE A 18 -2.63 -18.20 -3.39
CA PHE A 18 -2.64 -17.59 -4.71
C PHE A 18 -3.66 -16.45 -4.81
N PHE A 19 -4.91 -16.70 -4.39
CA PHE A 19 -5.94 -15.66 -4.39
C PHE A 19 -5.66 -14.53 -3.40
N LEU A 20 -5.09 -14.84 -2.23
CA LEU A 20 -4.66 -13.84 -1.25
C LEU A 20 -3.60 -12.91 -1.85
N LEU A 21 -2.56 -13.47 -2.49
CA LEU A 21 -1.51 -12.68 -3.15
C LEU A 21 -2.06 -11.88 -4.33
N LEU A 22 -2.96 -12.46 -5.12
CA LEU A 22 -3.62 -11.77 -6.23
C LEU A 22 -4.44 -10.58 -5.72
N PHE A 23 -5.19 -10.76 -4.64
CA PHE A 23 -5.93 -9.68 -3.99
C PHE A 23 -5.02 -8.57 -3.47
N LEU A 24 -3.95 -8.92 -2.73
CA LEU A 24 -2.96 -7.97 -2.25
C LEU A 24 -2.27 -7.20 -3.39
N SER A 25 -2.00 -7.87 -4.50
CA SER A 25 -1.46 -7.26 -5.72
C SER A 25 -2.41 -6.23 -6.32
N ILE A 26 -3.70 -6.57 -6.46
CA ILE A 26 -4.73 -5.65 -6.96
C ILE A 26 -4.85 -4.43 -6.04
N VAL A 27 -4.92 -4.64 -4.73
CA VAL A 27 -5.03 -3.54 -3.76
C VAL A 27 -3.82 -2.61 -3.83
N SER A 28 -2.61 -3.15 -3.96
CA SER A 28 -1.38 -2.38 -4.14
C SER A 28 -1.40 -1.55 -5.43
N TRP A 29 -1.78 -2.15 -6.55
CA TRP A 29 -1.88 -1.45 -7.84
C TRP A 29 -2.96 -0.36 -7.85
N VAL A 30 -4.12 -0.65 -7.28
CA VAL A 30 -5.23 0.31 -7.18
C VAL A 30 -4.82 1.51 -6.32
N THR A 31 -4.22 1.27 -5.15
CA THR A 31 -3.74 2.35 -4.28
C THR A 31 -2.60 3.16 -4.93
N GLY A 32 -1.69 2.50 -5.64
CA GLY A 32 -0.63 3.14 -6.42
C GLY A 32 -1.17 4.04 -7.54
N ILE A 33 -2.08 3.53 -8.37
CA ILE A 33 -2.68 4.28 -9.49
C ILE A 33 -3.49 5.47 -8.97
N ILE A 34 -4.35 5.24 -7.97
CA ILE A 34 -5.17 6.32 -7.38
C ILE A 34 -4.25 7.45 -6.88
N ARG A 35 -3.16 7.13 -6.18
CA ARG A 35 -2.23 8.12 -5.66
C ARG A 35 -1.48 8.87 -6.76
N VAL A 36 -1.03 8.17 -7.81
CA VAL A 36 -0.34 8.79 -8.96
C VAL A 36 -1.26 9.79 -9.67
N LEU A 37 -2.55 9.45 -9.83
CA LEU A 37 -3.54 10.33 -10.43
C LEU A 37 -3.92 11.50 -9.50
N GLN A 38 -4.05 11.25 -8.20
CA GLN A 38 -4.36 12.28 -7.21
C GLN A 38 -3.21 13.27 -7.02
N SER A 39 -1.96 12.81 -7.05
CA SER A 39 -0.75 13.64 -6.94
C SER A 39 -0.75 14.81 -7.94
N ARG A 40 -1.26 14.57 -9.16
CA ARG A 40 -1.36 15.60 -10.20
C ARG A 40 -2.47 16.63 -9.97
N LYS A 41 -3.56 16.27 -9.27
CA LYS A 41 -4.70 17.17 -9.00
C LYS A 41 -4.53 18.00 -7.73
N LEU A 42 -3.84 17.47 -6.71
CA LEU A 42 -3.63 18.22 -5.46
C LEU A 42 -2.75 19.45 -5.65
N VAL A 43 -1.76 19.43 -6.54
CA VAL A 43 -0.84 20.57 -6.75
C VAL A 43 -1.58 21.80 -7.30
N THR A 44 -2.53 21.61 -8.22
CA THR A 44 -3.29 22.70 -8.83
C THR A 44 -4.33 23.27 -7.89
N THR A 45 -5.09 22.41 -7.19
CA THR A 45 -6.14 22.86 -6.27
C THR A 45 -5.57 23.54 -5.02
N VAL A 46 -4.39 23.11 -4.56
CA VAL A 46 -3.70 23.74 -3.41
C VAL A 46 -3.15 25.12 -3.79
N ALA A 47 -2.67 25.32 -5.02
CA ALA A 47 -2.21 26.64 -5.46
C ALA A 47 -3.37 27.65 -5.46
N ASP A 48 -4.53 27.24 -5.97
CA ASP A 48 -5.73 28.08 -6.03
C ASP A 48 -6.27 28.39 -4.61
N ASP A 49 -6.45 27.37 -3.77
CA ASP A 49 -6.99 27.51 -2.40
C ASP A 49 -6.07 28.34 -1.48
N LEU A 50 -4.75 28.16 -1.59
CA LEU A 50 -3.78 28.93 -0.82
C LEU A 50 -3.76 30.40 -1.23
N SER A 51 -3.90 30.70 -2.53
CA SER A 51 -3.96 32.07 -3.03
C SER A 51 -5.20 32.81 -2.50
N GLN A 52 -6.35 32.11 -2.45
CA GLN A 52 -7.63 32.67 -2.02
C GLN A 52 -7.66 32.91 -0.50
N GLN A 53 -7.20 31.94 0.29
CA GLN A 53 -7.13 32.09 1.76
C GLN A 53 -6.09 33.11 2.21
N MET A 54 -4.96 33.24 1.49
CA MET A 54 -3.98 34.29 1.78
C MET A 54 -4.57 35.69 1.55
N GLN A 55 -5.43 35.86 0.54
CA GLN A 55 -6.01 37.15 0.18
C GLN A 55 -7.07 37.61 1.19
N GLU A 56 -7.90 36.69 1.68
CA GLU A 56 -8.93 36.94 2.70
C GLU A 56 -8.34 37.21 4.10
N LYS A 57 -7.22 36.54 4.44
CA LYS A 57 -6.58 36.73 5.76
C LYS A 57 -5.62 37.93 5.81
N ARG A 58 -5.16 38.42 4.65
CA ARG A 58 -4.26 39.58 4.54
C ARG A 58 -4.94 40.91 4.90
N SER A 59 -6.24 41.05 4.66
CA SER A 59 -7.01 42.21 5.11
C SER A 59 -7.10 42.26 6.65
N ASP A 60 -7.29 41.11 7.30
CA ASP A 60 -7.42 41.00 8.76
C ASP A 60 -6.06 41.19 9.48
N LEU A 61 -4.97 40.71 8.88
CA LEU A 61 -3.59 40.90 9.37
C LEU A 61 -3.09 42.35 9.24
N SER A 62 -3.71 43.19 8.42
CA SER A 62 -3.28 44.59 8.22
C SER A 62 -3.50 45.49 9.44
N VAL A 63 -4.35 45.06 10.38
CA VAL A 63 -4.74 45.79 11.60
C VAL A 63 -3.95 45.33 12.84
N ALA A 64 -3.33 44.14 12.82
CA ALA A 64 -2.64 43.55 13.97
C ALA A 64 -1.18 44.04 14.15
N ASP A 65 -0.64 43.99 15.37
CA ASP A 65 0.75 44.35 15.70
C ASP A 65 1.79 43.40 15.05
N ALA A 66 3.03 43.88 14.82
CA ALA A 66 4.09 43.13 14.13
C ALA A 66 4.48 41.82 14.84
N ALA A 67 4.41 41.77 16.18
CA ALA A 67 4.66 40.54 16.94
C ALA A 67 3.51 39.53 16.77
N THR A 68 2.26 40.00 16.81
CA THR A 68 1.06 39.18 16.60
C THR A 68 1.02 38.58 15.19
N ARG A 69 1.40 39.35 14.16
CA ARG A 69 1.50 38.85 12.77
C ARG A 69 2.47 37.68 12.64
N ARG A 70 3.65 37.76 13.28
CA ARG A 70 4.66 36.69 13.24
C ARG A 70 4.13 35.40 13.87
N LEU A 71 3.56 35.50 15.07
CA LEU A 71 2.98 34.36 15.79
C LEU A 71 1.86 33.68 14.99
N ILE A 72 0.91 34.46 14.45
CA ILE A 72 -0.21 33.94 13.66
C ILE A 72 0.28 33.27 12.37
N THR A 73 1.29 33.85 11.72
CA THR A 73 1.88 33.29 10.50
C THR A 73 2.53 31.94 10.78
N GLU A 74 3.35 31.86 11.84
CA GLU A 74 4.03 30.62 12.24
C GLU A 74 3.03 29.52 12.60
N GLN A 75 2.04 29.82 13.44
CA GLN A 75 0.99 28.86 13.80
C GLN A 75 0.17 28.41 12.58
N THR A 76 -0.16 29.33 11.68
CA THR A 76 -0.90 28.99 10.45
C THR A 76 -0.07 28.09 9.54
N LEU A 77 1.24 28.34 9.42
CA LEU A 77 2.16 27.57 8.59
C LEU A 77 2.34 26.15 9.16
N LEU A 78 2.57 26.01 10.47
CA LEU A 78 2.65 24.71 11.14
C LEU A 78 1.36 23.89 10.98
N LYS A 79 0.20 24.55 11.13
CA LYS A 79 -1.11 23.91 10.92
C LYS A 79 -1.31 23.44 9.47
N HIS A 80 -0.87 24.22 8.49
CA HIS A 80 -0.90 23.82 7.08
C HIS A 80 0.02 22.64 6.80
N ILE A 81 1.27 22.68 7.26
CA ILE A 81 2.22 21.56 7.10
C ILE A 81 1.63 20.27 7.67
N GLY A 82 1.07 20.31 8.89
CA GLY A 82 0.49 19.13 9.53
C GLY A 82 -0.66 18.52 8.71
N ARG A 83 -1.55 19.38 8.17
CA ARG A 83 -2.68 18.94 7.36
C ARG A 83 -2.25 18.35 6.01
N TYR A 84 -1.27 18.98 5.35
CA TYR A 84 -0.73 18.48 4.08
C TYR A 84 0.04 17.17 4.25
N ARG A 85 0.81 17.02 5.34
CA ARG A 85 1.48 15.75 5.66
C ARG A 85 0.48 14.60 5.78
N PHE A 86 -0.55 14.77 6.60
CA PHE A 86 -1.55 13.71 6.81
C PHE A 86 -2.30 13.35 5.51
N ALA A 87 -2.64 14.33 4.68
CA ALA A 87 -3.29 14.08 3.39
C ALA A 87 -2.38 13.35 2.40
N SER A 88 -1.08 13.68 2.38
CA SER A 88 -0.07 13.06 1.49
C SER A 88 0.31 11.64 1.91
N GLU A 89 0.21 11.34 3.20
CA GLU A 89 0.51 10.03 3.78
C GLU A 89 -0.66 9.03 3.67
N ARG A 90 -1.87 9.48 3.29
CA ARG A 90 -3.01 8.57 3.09
C ARG A 90 -2.69 7.47 2.09
N GLY A 91 -2.93 6.22 2.49
CA GLY A 91 -2.66 5.02 1.67
C GLY A 91 -1.23 4.49 1.71
N LEU A 92 -0.24 5.29 2.14
CA LEU A 92 1.15 4.81 2.33
C LEU A 92 1.26 3.67 3.36
N PRO A 93 0.54 3.69 4.50
CA PRO A 93 0.60 2.59 5.46
C PRO A 93 0.11 1.25 4.87
N ILE A 94 -0.88 1.29 3.96
CA ILE A 94 -1.43 0.07 3.32
C ILE A 94 -0.41 -0.51 2.33
N LEU A 95 0.25 0.34 1.54
CA LEU A 95 1.33 -0.08 0.66
C LEU A 95 2.52 -0.65 1.44
N GLY A 96 2.91 0.03 2.54
CA GLY A 96 4.01 -0.41 3.40
C GLY A 96 3.72 -1.75 4.09
N THR A 97 2.52 -1.93 4.62
CA THR A 97 2.11 -3.21 5.24
C THR A 97 2.03 -4.33 4.20
N THR A 98 1.44 -4.07 3.03
CA THR A 98 1.37 -5.07 1.94
C THR A 98 2.76 -5.49 1.47
N ALA A 99 3.68 -4.53 1.31
CA ALA A 99 5.07 -4.81 0.94
C ALA A 99 5.82 -5.63 2.00
N ALA A 100 5.53 -5.40 3.28
CA ALA A 100 6.14 -6.14 4.38
C ALA A 100 5.60 -7.58 4.49
N ILE A 101 4.30 -7.82 4.27
CA ILE A 101 3.69 -9.14 4.45
C ILE A 101 3.83 -10.07 3.23
N ALA A 102 3.91 -9.52 2.02
CA ALA A 102 3.93 -10.30 0.78
C ALA A 102 5.05 -11.36 0.71
N PRO A 103 6.30 -11.06 1.13
CA PRO A 103 7.38 -12.05 1.12
C PRO A 103 7.12 -13.25 2.04
N PHE A 104 6.49 -13.02 3.20
CA PHE A 104 6.17 -14.08 4.15
C PHE A 104 5.06 -15.00 3.63
N ILE A 105 4.07 -14.45 2.93
CA ILE A 105 3.02 -15.24 2.28
C ILE A 105 3.63 -16.14 1.18
N GLY A 106 4.57 -15.61 0.39
CA GLY A 106 5.31 -16.38 -0.60
C GLY A 106 6.15 -17.51 0.00
N LEU A 107 6.90 -17.20 1.07
CA LEU A 107 7.70 -18.19 1.80
C LEU A 107 6.82 -19.29 2.41
N PHE A 108 5.66 -18.93 2.96
CA PHE A 108 4.72 -19.92 3.48
C PHE A 108 4.24 -20.88 2.38
N GLY A 109 3.98 -20.36 1.17
CA GLY A 109 3.61 -21.19 0.01
C GLY A 109 4.69 -22.20 -0.39
N THR A 110 5.96 -21.80 -0.38
CA THR A 110 7.07 -22.72 -0.70
C THR A 110 7.24 -23.79 0.38
N VAL A 111 7.16 -23.42 1.66
CA VAL A 111 7.24 -24.37 2.77
C VAL A 111 6.07 -25.36 2.75
N TRP A 112 4.85 -24.89 2.52
CA TRP A 112 3.68 -25.74 2.43
C TRP A 112 3.78 -26.74 1.27
N GLY A 113 4.23 -26.29 0.10
CA GLY A 113 4.44 -27.17 -1.05
C GLY A 113 5.44 -28.28 -0.78
N ILE A 114 6.58 -27.95 -0.17
CA ILE A 114 7.60 -28.95 0.21
C ILE A 114 7.05 -29.92 1.26
N PHE A 115 6.31 -29.43 2.26
CA PHE A 115 5.69 -30.28 3.28
C PHE A 115 4.72 -31.30 2.65
N HIS A 116 3.88 -30.87 1.72
CA HIS A 116 2.95 -31.75 1.02
C HIS A 116 3.67 -32.80 0.16
N ALA A 117 4.72 -32.39 -0.56
CA ALA A 117 5.54 -33.29 -1.35
C ALA A 117 6.22 -34.38 -0.49
N LEU A 118 6.82 -33.99 0.63
CA LEU A 118 7.46 -34.91 1.57
C LEU A 118 6.45 -35.83 2.26
N ARG A 119 5.27 -35.31 2.63
CA ARG A 119 4.18 -36.10 3.20
C ARG A 119 3.70 -37.18 2.23
N ASN A 120 3.53 -36.83 0.96
CA ASN A 120 3.12 -37.78 -0.07
C ASN A 120 4.15 -38.89 -0.28
N ILE A 121 5.46 -38.56 -0.28
CA ILE A 121 6.54 -39.56 -0.31
C ILE A 121 6.51 -40.46 0.93
N GLY A 122 6.32 -39.87 2.12
CA GLY A 122 6.25 -40.61 3.38
C GLY A 122 5.09 -41.60 3.43
N MET A 123 3.95 -41.28 2.81
CA MET A 123 2.79 -42.18 2.73
C MET A 123 2.91 -43.22 1.61
N SER A 124 3.55 -42.88 0.47
CA SER A 124 3.70 -43.81 -0.65
C SER A 124 4.85 -44.81 -0.48
N GLY A 125 5.78 -44.54 0.43
CA GLY A 125 6.97 -45.38 0.67
C GLY A 125 7.96 -45.41 -0.50
N GLN A 126 7.68 -44.70 -1.60
CA GLN A 126 8.54 -44.59 -2.78
C GLN A 126 9.19 -43.21 -2.82
N ALA A 127 10.44 -43.13 -2.38
CA ALA A 127 11.25 -41.92 -2.45
C ALA A 127 11.87 -41.77 -3.86
N GLY A 128 11.11 -41.20 -4.80
CA GLY A 128 11.60 -40.87 -6.14
C GLY A 128 11.55 -39.37 -6.41
N LEU A 129 12.66 -38.78 -6.88
CA LEU A 129 12.75 -37.35 -7.26
C LEU A 129 11.75 -36.95 -8.37
N GLY A 130 11.25 -37.92 -9.15
CA GLY A 130 10.21 -37.68 -10.15
C GLY A 130 8.81 -37.41 -9.59
N GLN A 131 8.57 -37.64 -8.30
CA GLN A 131 7.26 -37.42 -7.67
C GLN A 131 7.09 -35.98 -7.13
N VAL A 132 8.18 -35.21 -7.03
CA VAL A 132 8.20 -33.86 -6.42
C VAL A 132 8.36 -32.73 -7.44
N ALA A 133 8.43 -33.05 -8.74
CA ALA A 133 8.67 -32.11 -9.84
C ALA A 133 7.47 -31.99 -10.79
#